data_AF-A0A821I6B9-F1
#
_entry.id   AF-A0A821I6B9-F1
#
_cell.length_a   1.000
_cell.length_b   1.000
_cell.length_c   1.000
_cell.angle_alpha   90.00
_cell.angle_beta   90.00
_cell.angle_gamma   90.00
#
_symmetry.space_group_name_H-M   'P 1'
#
loop_
_entity.id
_entity.type
_entity.pdbx_description
1 polymer ?
#
loop_
_entity_poly.entity_id
_entity_poly.type
_entity_poly.pdbx_seq_one_letter_code
_entity_poly.pdbx_strand_id
1 'polypeptide(L)'
;IYELERLAQVPNKFQFPLFETFHWYAAKTFYEELKECNESNSSVINPITQHACESIIHYMSKWVSADKRYQTRNRSIIPKGINCEKVLRDLARELDIAK
;
A
#
# COMPACT_ATOMS: atom_id res chain seq x y z
N ILE A 1 -6.07 5.46 -12.19
CA ILE A 1 -7.55 5.34 -12.32
C ILE A 1 -8.23 5.77 -11.02
N TYR A 2 -7.96 5.11 -9.89
CA TYR A 2 -8.58 5.45 -8.59
C TYR A 2 -8.53 6.94 -8.20
N GLU A 3 -7.36 7.59 -8.29
CA GLU A 3 -7.26 9.02 -7.96
C GLU A 3 -8.11 9.91 -8.88
N LEU A 4 -8.26 9.53 -10.15
CA LEU A 4 -9.15 10.25 -11.09
C LEU A 4 -10.61 10.05 -10.70
N GLU A 5 -11.01 8.84 -10.32
CA GLU A 5 -12.37 8.55 -9.85
C GLU A 5 -12.73 9.35 -8.59
N ARG A 6 -11.76 9.53 -7.68
CA ARG A 6 -11.92 10.39 -6.50
C ARG A 6 -12.10 11.86 -6.87
N LEU A 7 -11.24 12.38 -7.75
CA LEU A 7 -11.31 13.79 -8.20
C LEU A 7 -12.63 14.07 -8.94
N ALA A 8 -13.09 13.13 -9.75
CA ALA A 8 -14.35 13.23 -10.49
C ALA A 8 -15.59 12.90 -9.64
N GLN A 9 -15.42 12.56 -8.36
CA GLN A 9 -16.51 12.18 -7.44
C GLN A 9 -17.42 11.09 -8.03
N VAL A 10 -16.81 10.09 -8.67
CA VAL A 10 -17.53 8.99 -9.32
C VAL A 10 -18.42 8.28 -8.29
N PRO A 11 -19.70 8.02 -8.59
CA PRO A 11 -20.58 7.30 -7.67
C PRO A 11 -20.04 5.91 -7.31
N ASN A 12 -20.14 5.52 -6.03
CA ASN A 12 -19.57 4.26 -5.50
C ASN A 12 -19.93 3.00 -6.29
N LYS A 13 -21.12 2.94 -6.93
CA LYS A 13 -21.55 1.80 -7.76
C LYS A 13 -20.71 1.56 -9.02
N PHE A 14 -19.95 2.57 -9.45
CA PHE A 14 -19.04 2.50 -10.60
C PHE A 14 -17.58 2.37 -10.18
N GLN A 15 -17.29 2.50 -8.89
CA GLN A 15 -15.93 2.34 -8.37
C GLN A 15 -15.67 0.88 -8.04
N PHE A 16 -14.39 0.50 -8.07
CA PHE A 16 -13.99 -0.82 -7.61
C PHE A 16 -14.27 -0.96 -6.10
N PRO A 17 -15.07 -1.94 -5.66
CA PRO A 17 -15.42 -2.08 -4.25
C PRO A 17 -14.18 -2.43 -3.42
N LEU A 18 -14.05 -1.82 -2.24
CA LEU A 18 -12.97 -2.10 -1.28
C LEU A 18 -11.56 -1.91 -1.86
N PHE A 19 -11.39 -1.03 -2.87
CA PHE A 19 -10.11 -0.77 -3.51
C PHE A 19 -8.97 -0.49 -2.51
N GLU A 20 -9.19 0.46 -1.60
CA GLU A 20 -8.18 0.81 -0.59
C GLU A 20 -7.87 -0.36 0.35
N THR A 21 -8.88 -1.13 0.76
CA THR A 21 -8.71 -2.32 1.62
C THR A 21 -7.85 -3.38 0.96
N PHE A 22 -8.07 -3.63 -0.33
CA PHE A 22 -7.25 -4.56 -1.10
C PHE A 22 -5.79 -4.12 -1.15
N HIS A 23 -5.54 -2.81 -1.35
CA HIS A 23 -4.18 -2.26 -1.38
C HIS A 23 -3.47 -2.36 -0.03
N TRP A 24 -4.19 -2.30 1.09
CA TRP A 24 -3.59 -2.56 2.41
C TRP A 24 -3.13 -4.01 2.58
N TYR A 25 -3.89 -4.98 2.08
CA TYR A 25 -3.42 -6.36 2.04
C TYR A 25 -2.23 -6.53 1.11
N ALA A 26 -2.29 -5.96 -0.10
CA ALA A 26 -1.18 -6.02 -1.06
C ALA A 26 0.11 -5.43 -0.47
N ALA A 27 0.05 -4.25 0.17
CA ALA A 27 1.21 -3.63 0.80
C ALA A 27 1.83 -4.51 1.89
N LYS A 28 0.98 -5.21 2.67
CA LYS A 28 1.45 -6.15 3.69
C LYS A 28 2.13 -7.38 3.05
N THR A 29 1.54 -7.94 2.00
CA THR A 29 2.10 -9.08 1.27
C THR A 29 3.44 -8.74 0.62
N PHE A 30 3.54 -7.59 -0.07
CA PHE A 30 4.81 -7.13 -0.64
C PHE A 30 5.89 -6.95 0.43
N TYR A 31 5.53 -6.42 1.60
CA TYR A 31 6.48 -6.32 2.71
C TYR A 31 7.00 -7.70 3.14
N GLU A 32 6.11 -8.68 3.31
CA GLU A 32 6.48 -10.04 3.72
C GLU A 32 7.38 -10.72 2.68
N GLU A 33 7.04 -10.60 1.39
CA GLU A 33 7.82 -11.13 0.27
C GLU A 33 9.21 -10.48 0.17
N LEU A 34 9.28 -9.14 0.28
CA LEU A 34 10.57 -8.44 0.22
C LEU A 34 11.47 -8.79 1.38
N LYS A 35 10.90 -8.90 2.58
CA LYS A 35 11.64 -9.33 3.77
C LYS A 35 12.23 -10.73 3.58
N GLU A 36 11.44 -11.67 3.06
CA GLU A 36 11.91 -13.05 2.78
C GLU A 36 13.03 -13.07 1.72
N CYS A 37 12.90 -12.28 0.64
CA CYS A 37 13.95 -12.13 -0.37
C CYS A 37 15.25 -11.59 0.24
N ASN A 38 15.17 -10.54 1.06
CA ASN A 38 16.31 -9.95 1.73
C ASN A 38 16.98 -10.94 2.71
N GLU A 39 16.19 -11.68 3.49
CA GLU A 39 16.70 -12.68 4.44
C GLU A 39 17.36 -13.88 3.74
N SER A 40 16.88 -14.25 2.55
CA SER A 40 17.42 -15.37 1.77
C SER A 40 18.64 -15.01 0.90
N ASN A 41 19.10 -13.74 0.93
CA ASN A 41 20.06 -13.19 -0.05
C ASN A 41 19.67 -13.49 -1.51
N SER A 42 18.36 -13.64 -1.76
CA SER A 42 17.82 -13.94 -3.07
C SER A 42 17.76 -12.66 -3.89
N SER A 43 18.03 -12.80 -5.18
CA SER A 43 18.28 -11.76 -6.18
C SER A 43 17.37 -10.53 -6.17
N VAL A 44 17.95 -9.42 -6.65
CA VAL A 44 17.37 -8.12 -7.02
C VAL A 44 15.90 -8.22 -7.45
N ILE A 45 15.04 -7.39 -6.82
CA ILE A 45 13.62 -7.28 -7.17
C ILE A 45 13.46 -6.91 -8.65
N ASN A 46 12.52 -7.55 -9.34
CA ASN A 46 12.15 -7.17 -10.70
C ASN A 46 11.67 -5.69 -10.75
N PRO A 47 12.05 -4.89 -11.77
CA PRO A 47 11.66 -3.48 -11.88
C PRO A 47 10.16 -3.17 -11.77
N ILE A 48 9.29 -4.08 -12.23
CA ILE A 48 7.83 -3.96 -12.13
C ILE A 48 7.39 -4.02 -10.66
N THR A 49 7.91 -4.99 -9.90
CA THR A 49 7.62 -5.14 -8.47
C THR A 49 8.17 -3.95 -7.67
N GLN A 50 9.39 -3.51 -8.00
CA GLN A 50 9.95 -2.29 -7.40
C GLN A 50 9.02 -1.10 -7.63
N HIS A 51 8.61 -0.85 -8.89
CA HIS A 51 7.73 0.26 -9.23
C HIS A 51 6.35 0.16 -8.54
N ALA A 52 5.82 -1.06 -8.42
CA ALA A 52 4.58 -1.30 -7.69
C ALA A 52 4.71 -0.93 -6.21
N CYS A 53 5.82 -1.33 -5.55
CA CYS A 53 6.10 -0.98 -4.16
C CYS A 53 6.28 0.54 -3.98
N GLU A 54 7.03 1.21 -4.85
CA GLU A 54 7.21 2.67 -4.83
C GLU A 54 5.87 3.40 -4.99
N SER A 55 5.02 2.93 -5.90
CA SER A 55 3.68 3.49 -6.12
C SER A 55 2.78 3.30 -4.90
N ILE A 56 2.79 2.10 -4.31
CA ILE A 56 2.07 1.79 -3.07
C ILE A 56 2.50 2.75 -1.95
N ILE A 57 3.81 2.87 -1.70
CA ILE A 57 4.35 3.76 -0.66
C ILE A 57 3.91 5.20 -0.93
N HIS A 58 4.03 5.68 -2.17
CA HIS A 58 3.69 7.05 -2.54
C HIS A 58 2.20 7.38 -2.33
N TYR A 59 1.30 6.61 -2.94
CA TYR A 59 -0.13 6.93 -2.93
C TYR A 59 -0.78 6.61 -1.57
N MET A 60 -0.37 5.52 -0.92
CA MET A 60 -0.97 5.16 0.37
C MET A 60 -0.49 6.06 1.50
N SER A 61 0.76 6.57 1.45
CA SER A 61 1.21 7.62 2.39
C SER A 61 0.38 8.91 2.24
N LYS A 62 0.00 9.27 1.01
CA LYS A 62 -0.92 10.40 0.76
C LYS A 62 -2.31 10.14 1.35
N TRP A 63 -2.84 8.91 1.24
CA TRP A 63 -4.13 8.58 1.86
C TRP A 63 -4.06 8.72 3.39
N VAL A 64 -3.02 8.17 4.02
CA VAL A 64 -2.84 8.24 5.48
C VAL A 64 -2.72 9.69 5.98
N SER A 65 -2.01 10.55 5.24
CA SER A 65 -1.77 11.94 5.65
C SER A 65 -2.95 12.87 5.36
N ALA A 66 -3.57 12.76 4.18
CA ALA A 66 -4.56 13.73 3.71
C ALA A 66 -6.00 13.39 4.09
N ASP A 67 -6.32 12.12 4.37
CA ASP A 67 -7.69 11.67 4.54
C ASP A 67 -8.01 11.31 6.00
N LYS A 68 -8.97 12.05 6.58
CA LYS A 68 -9.39 11.90 7.99
C LYS A 68 -9.92 10.49 8.33
N ARG A 69 -10.34 9.70 7.34
CA ARG A 69 -10.75 8.30 7.53
C ARG A 69 -9.59 7.45 8.06
N TYR A 70 -8.35 7.81 7.74
CA TYR A 70 -7.16 7.13 8.24
C TYR A 70 -6.77 7.58 9.65
N GLN A 71 -6.97 8.86 9.98
CA GLN A 71 -6.72 9.40 11.32
C GLN A 71 -7.66 8.80 12.37
N THR A 72 -8.91 8.54 11.98
CA THR A 72 -9.92 7.89 12.83
C THR A 72 -9.83 6.36 12.85
N ARG A 73 -8.82 5.77 12.18
CA ARG A 73 -8.67 4.32 12.00
C ARG A 73 -9.96 3.64 11.54
N ASN A 74 -10.57 4.18 10.49
CA ASN A 74 -11.82 3.66 9.98
C ASN A 74 -11.67 2.18 9.55
N ARG A 75 -12.29 1.28 10.33
CA ARG A 75 -12.22 -0.17 10.16
C ARG A 75 -12.94 -0.69 8.92
N SER A 76 -13.74 0.14 8.24
CA SER A 76 -14.35 -0.21 6.95
C SER A 76 -13.36 -0.17 5.79
N ILE A 77 -12.22 0.50 5.96
CA ILE A 77 -11.18 0.67 4.94
C ILE A 77 -9.92 -0.10 5.32
N ILE A 78 -9.48 0.03 6.58
CA ILE A 78 -8.24 -0.57 7.06
C ILE A 78 -8.55 -1.97 7.62
N PRO A 79 -7.98 -3.05 7.06
CA PRO A 79 -8.14 -4.38 7.61
C PRO A 79 -7.73 -4.51 9.07
N LYS A 80 -8.38 -5.42 9.79
CA LYS A 80 -8.02 -5.74 11.18
C LYS A 80 -6.57 -6.19 11.25
N GLY A 81 -5.83 -5.64 12.20
CA GLY A 81 -4.42 -5.98 12.43
C GLY A 81 -3.42 -5.25 11.53
N ILE A 82 -3.87 -4.43 10.58
CA ILE A 82 -2.97 -3.59 9.78
C ILE A 82 -2.73 -2.25 10.49
N ASN A 83 -1.45 -1.96 10.72
CA ASN A 83 -1.00 -0.62 11.11
C ASN A 83 -0.42 0.06 9.87
N CYS A 84 -1.19 1.01 9.32
CA CYS A 84 -0.86 1.69 8.06
C CYS A 84 0.55 2.28 8.04
N GLU A 85 0.91 3.08 9.04
CA GLU A 85 2.22 3.71 9.09
C GLU A 85 3.35 2.69 9.24
N LYS A 86 3.14 1.64 10.06
CA LYS A 86 4.15 0.60 10.24
C LYS A 86 4.38 -0.16 8.94
N VAL A 87 3.33 -0.58 8.25
CA VAL A 87 3.44 -1.30 6.96
C VAL A 87 4.18 -0.46 5.93
N LEU A 88 3.84 0.82 5.78
CA LEU A 88 4.49 1.69 4.81
C LEU A 88 5.96 1.95 5.14
N ARG A 89 6.30 2.15 6.42
CA ARG A 89 7.68 2.32 6.87
C ARG A 89 8.51 1.05 6.67
N ASP A 90 7.96 -0.10 7.02
CA ASP A 90 8.68 -1.37 6.89
C ASP A 90 8.85 -1.74 5.41
N LEU A 91 7.82 -1.55 4.57
CA LEU A 91 7.91 -1.77 3.13
C LEU A 91 8.98 -0.87 2.48
N ALA A 92 9.04 0.41 2.85
CA ALA A 92 10.06 1.32 2.33
C ALA A 92 11.48 0.88 2.72
N ARG A 93 11.65 0.42 3.97
CA ARG A 93 12.94 -0.09 4.45
C ARG A 93 13.38 -1.33 3.67
N GLU A 94 12.51 -2.32 3.52
CA GLU A 94 12.85 -3.56 2.80
C GLU A 94 13.14 -3.29 1.32
N LEU A 95 12.40 -2.35 0.71
CA LEU A 95 12.63 -1.95 -0.66
C LEU A 95 14.00 -1.29 -0.87
N ASP A 96 14.47 -0.48 0.09
CA ASP A 96 15.79 0.16 0.00
C ASP A 96 16.95 -0.84 0.21
N ILE A 97 16.74 -1.91 0.99
CA ILE A 97 17.73 -2.99 1.15
C ILE A 97 17.86 -3.82 -0.13
N ALA A 98 16.75 -4.00 -0.85
CA ALA A 98 16.66 -4.86 -2.01
C ALA A 98 17.08 -4.20 -3.34
N LYS A 99 17.39 -2.90 -3.33
CA LYS A 99 17.97 -2.15 -4.46
C LYS A 99 19.47 -2.43 -4.60
#